data_AF-A0A8T2S335-F1
#
_entry.id   AF-A0A8T2S335-F1
#
_cell.length_a   1.000
_cell.length_b   1.000
_cell.length_c   1.000
_cell.angle_alpha   90.00
_cell.angle_beta   90.00
_cell.angle_gamma   90.00
#
_symmetry.space_group_name_H-M   'P 1'
#
loop_
_entity.id
_entity.type
_entity.pdbx_description
1 polymer ?
#
loop_
_entity_poly.entity_id
_entity_poly.type
_entity_poly.pdbx_seq_one_letter_code
_entity_poly.pdbx_strand_id
1 'polypeptide(L)'
;MRCRAQNPNCGLVMGESLALGAVGVMPCYICCNEPHFCRECLCILCGKTMRCGSNSFTSVRCFARLPGAEFCGHGAHLTCALECKMAGVIEKLGLHMEYICRWCDQRTDLREHVVRLLESLRYVDCKLSAEANLNTALQIMQGTKADGAKKLLQLVETAAHMLQKGSGIHEVYELVHGTDPVVLLD
;
A
#
# COMPACT_ATOMS: atom_id res chain seq x y z
N MET A 1 -5.03 -24.81 -2.14
CA MET A 1 -5.94 -23.64 -2.14
C MET A 1 -6.23 -23.25 -3.59
N ARG A 2 -7.40 -22.67 -3.91
CA ARG A 2 -7.73 -22.19 -5.27
C ARG A 2 -8.23 -20.74 -5.25
N CYS A 3 -8.00 -19.99 -6.32
CA CYS A 3 -8.55 -18.64 -6.46
C CYS A 3 -10.08 -18.69 -6.58
N ARG A 4 -10.80 -18.16 -5.58
CA ARG A 4 -12.28 -18.09 -5.60
C ARG A 4 -12.81 -16.85 -6.31
N ALA A 5 -11.96 -15.86 -6.54
CA ALA A 5 -12.29 -14.67 -7.32
C ALA A 5 -12.20 -14.91 -8.84
N GLN A 6 -11.88 -16.14 -9.28
CA GLN A 6 -11.75 -16.52 -10.69
C GLN A 6 -10.77 -15.63 -11.48
N ASN A 7 -9.81 -15.01 -10.79
CA ASN A 7 -8.77 -14.20 -11.42
C ASN A 7 -7.66 -15.12 -11.97
N PRO A 8 -7.42 -15.15 -13.30
CA PRO A 8 -6.36 -15.97 -13.90
C PRO A 8 -4.96 -15.53 -13.48
N ASN A 9 -4.77 -14.24 -13.16
CA ASN A 9 -3.50 -13.66 -12.73
C ASN A 9 -3.32 -13.72 -11.20
N CYS A 10 -4.08 -14.56 -10.51
CA CYS A 10 -3.94 -14.74 -9.07
C CYS A 10 -2.65 -15.49 -8.77
N GLY A 11 -1.89 -15.07 -7.75
CA GLY A 11 -0.69 -15.78 -7.31
C GLY A 11 -0.95 -17.25 -6.95
N LEU A 12 -2.17 -17.60 -6.47
CA LEU A 12 -2.57 -18.99 -6.23
C LEU A 12 -2.73 -19.82 -7.51
N VAL A 13 -3.03 -19.17 -8.64
CA VAL A 13 -3.18 -19.79 -9.96
C VAL A 13 -1.82 -19.85 -10.66
N MET A 14 -1.04 -18.77 -10.56
CA MET A 14 0.27 -18.63 -11.19
C MET A 14 1.38 -19.41 -10.50
N GLY A 15 1.16 -19.92 -9.29
CA GLY A 15 2.21 -20.61 -8.52
C GLY A 15 3.11 -19.70 -7.68
N GLU A 16 2.81 -18.40 -7.63
CA GLU A 16 3.67 -17.36 -7.05
C GLU A 16 3.24 -16.96 -5.63
N SER A 17 2.07 -17.39 -5.18
CA SER A 17 1.58 -17.02 -3.86
C SER A 17 2.38 -17.70 -2.78
N LEU A 18 2.80 -16.93 -1.77
CA LEU A 18 3.37 -17.47 -0.53
C LEU A 18 2.46 -18.52 0.13
N ALA A 19 1.16 -18.47 -0.16
CA ALA A 19 0.17 -19.43 0.34
C ALA A 19 0.30 -20.84 -0.24
N LEU A 20 1.10 -21.02 -1.29
CA LEU A 20 1.36 -22.30 -1.95
C LEU A 20 2.61 -23.02 -1.42
N GLY A 21 3.46 -22.34 -0.64
CA GLY A 21 4.65 -22.95 -0.06
C GLY A 21 4.32 -23.97 1.05
N ALA A 22 5.37 -24.58 1.64
CA ALA A 22 5.24 -25.42 2.84
C ALA A 22 4.62 -24.66 4.05
N VAL A 23 4.59 -23.34 3.93
CA VAL A 23 4.18 -22.35 4.90
C VAL A 23 2.68 -22.05 4.69
N GLY A 24 1.84 -22.68 5.51
CA GLY A 24 0.39 -22.50 5.44
C GLY A 24 -0.06 -21.10 5.88
N VAL A 25 -1.20 -20.65 5.36
CA VAL A 25 -1.81 -19.36 5.71
C VAL A 25 -2.96 -19.57 6.69
N MET A 26 -3.14 -18.65 7.64
CA MET A 26 -4.21 -18.76 8.64
C MET A 26 -5.60 -18.99 7.98
N PRO A 27 -6.41 -19.92 8.51
CA PRO A 27 -7.85 -19.90 8.30
C PRO A 27 -8.39 -18.54 8.77
N CYS A 28 -9.23 -17.92 7.96
CA CYS A 28 -9.85 -16.64 8.29
C CYS A 28 -11.35 -16.77 8.03
N TYR A 29 -12.19 -16.31 8.94
CA TYR A 29 -13.64 -16.43 8.78
C TYR A 29 -14.13 -15.76 7.49
N ILE A 30 -13.63 -14.56 7.19
CA ILE A 30 -13.96 -13.82 5.96
C ILE A 30 -13.51 -14.62 4.74
N CYS A 31 -12.24 -15.04 4.71
CA CYS A 31 -11.77 -15.85 3.60
C CYS A 31 -12.60 -17.11 3.50
N CYS A 32 -12.69 -17.94 4.53
CA CYS A 32 -13.31 -19.25 4.46
C CYS A 32 -14.79 -19.20 4.11
N ASN A 33 -15.55 -18.18 4.54
CA ASN A 33 -17.00 -18.16 4.40
C ASN A 33 -17.53 -17.22 3.31
N GLU A 34 -16.83 -16.14 2.95
CA GLU A 34 -17.33 -15.22 1.92
C GLU A 34 -17.20 -15.85 0.53
N PRO A 35 -18.33 -16.06 -0.19
CA PRO A 35 -18.29 -16.55 -1.56
C PRO A 35 -17.45 -15.61 -2.41
N HIS A 36 -16.61 -16.18 -3.27
CA HIS A 36 -15.72 -15.44 -4.18
C HIS A 36 -14.55 -14.67 -3.54
N PHE A 37 -14.46 -14.58 -2.20
CA PHE A 37 -13.34 -13.87 -1.59
C PHE A 37 -12.01 -14.62 -1.79
N CYS A 38 -11.03 -13.91 -2.33
CA CYS A 38 -9.67 -14.39 -2.51
C CYS A 38 -8.69 -13.42 -1.86
N ARG A 39 -7.99 -13.86 -0.81
CA ARG A 39 -7.00 -13.03 -0.08
C ARG A 39 -5.88 -12.48 -0.95
N GLU A 40 -5.54 -13.20 -2.02
CA GLU A 40 -4.53 -12.72 -2.97
C GLU A 40 -5.07 -11.59 -3.84
N CYS A 41 -6.34 -11.67 -4.23
CA CYS A 41 -6.91 -10.79 -5.25
C CYS A 41 -7.69 -9.62 -4.70
N LEU A 42 -8.32 -9.74 -3.52
CA LEU A 42 -9.33 -8.79 -3.07
C LEU A 42 -8.88 -8.03 -1.83
N CYS A 43 -9.24 -6.76 -1.81
CA CYS A 43 -9.09 -5.88 -0.65
C CYS A 43 -10.04 -6.33 0.46
N ILE A 44 -9.52 -6.54 1.67
CA ILE A 44 -10.32 -6.93 2.84
C ILE A 44 -11.35 -5.87 3.24
N LEU A 45 -11.15 -4.60 2.87
CA LEU A 45 -12.00 -3.49 3.30
C LEU A 45 -13.19 -3.26 2.35
N CYS A 46 -13.00 -3.42 1.03
CA CYS A 46 -14.04 -3.12 0.05
C CYS A 46 -14.46 -4.32 -0.82
N GLY A 47 -13.78 -5.46 -0.70
CA GLY A 47 -14.04 -6.67 -1.49
C GLY A 47 -13.67 -6.56 -2.97
N LYS A 48 -13.12 -5.42 -3.44
CA LYS A 48 -12.74 -5.21 -4.84
C LYS A 48 -11.33 -5.71 -5.13
N THR A 49 -11.07 -5.99 -6.39
CA THR A 49 -9.77 -6.48 -6.88
C THR A 49 -8.64 -5.49 -6.61
N MET A 50 -7.55 -5.98 -6.03
CA MET A 50 -6.27 -5.32 -5.91
C MET A 50 -5.41 -5.64 -7.13
N ARG A 51 -4.55 -4.70 -7.51
CA ARG A 51 -3.54 -4.94 -8.54
C ARG A 51 -2.49 -5.90 -7.99
N CYS A 52 -2.13 -6.92 -8.76
CA CYS A 52 -1.03 -7.84 -8.46
C CYS A 52 0.22 -7.44 -9.26
N GLY A 53 1.40 -7.89 -8.82
CA GLY A 53 2.67 -7.72 -9.57
C GLY A 53 3.40 -6.39 -9.29
N SER A 54 4.20 -5.93 -10.26
CA SER A 54 5.10 -4.76 -10.14
C SER A 54 4.40 -3.43 -9.87
N ASN A 55 3.09 -3.31 -10.16
CA ASN A 55 2.28 -2.13 -9.88
C ASN A 55 1.47 -2.23 -8.57
N SER A 56 1.88 -3.11 -7.64
CA SER A 56 1.18 -3.40 -6.39
C SER A 56 1.36 -2.37 -5.27
N PHE A 57 2.16 -1.32 -5.47
CA PHE A 57 2.42 -0.27 -4.48
C PHE A 57 1.19 0.58 -4.09
N THR A 58 0.05 0.41 -4.79
CA THR A 58 -1.25 1.00 -4.44
C THR A 58 -2.05 0.14 -3.44
N SER A 59 -1.47 -0.96 -2.97
CA SER A 59 -2.03 -1.86 -1.98
C SER A 59 -0.97 -2.24 -0.95
N VAL A 60 -1.41 -2.63 0.23
CA VAL A 60 -0.56 -3.15 1.32
C VAL A 60 -1.01 -4.56 1.68
N ARG A 61 -0.06 -5.45 1.99
CA ARG A 61 -0.32 -6.82 2.45
C ARG A 61 0.29 -7.04 3.83
N CYS A 62 -0.50 -7.66 4.72
CA CYS A 62 -0.04 -8.03 6.05
C CYS A 62 0.73 -9.35 6.02
N PHE A 63 2.02 -9.29 6.36
CA PHE A 63 2.91 -10.45 6.48
C PHE A 63 3.17 -10.89 7.92
N ALA A 64 2.36 -10.42 8.88
CA ALA A 64 2.56 -10.76 10.28
C ALA A 64 2.39 -12.26 10.54
N ARG A 65 3.33 -12.81 11.32
CA ARG A 65 3.30 -14.21 11.78
C ARG A 65 2.41 -14.33 13.00
N LEU A 66 1.50 -15.31 13.00
CA LEU A 66 0.52 -15.49 14.06
C LEU A 66 0.71 -16.86 14.73
N PRO A 67 0.34 -17.03 16.01
CA PRO A 67 0.34 -18.36 16.61
C PRO A 67 -0.58 -19.31 15.82
N GLY A 68 -0.04 -20.44 15.34
CA GLY A 68 -0.82 -21.45 14.61
C GLY A 68 -0.91 -21.29 13.09
N ALA A 69 -0.39 -20.20 12.50
CA ALA A 69 0.04 -20.21 11.10
C ALA A 69 1.07 -19.12 10.79
N GLU A 70 1.80 -19.33 9.71
CA GLU A 70 3.01 -18.55 9.49
C GLU A 70 2.76 -17.12 9.00
N PHE A 71 1.63 -16.81 8.33
CA PHE A 71 1.29 -15.42 8.01
C PHE A 71 -0.21 -15.14 7.83
N CYS A 72 -0.60 -13.87 8.05
CA CYS A 72 -1.96 -13.36 7.87
C CYS A 72 -2.41 -13.33 6.39
N GLY A 73 -1.65 -12.64 5.53
CA GLY A 73 -1.84 -12.63 4.08
C GLY A 73 -2.96 -11.72 3.56
N HIS A 74 -3.75 -11.06 4.41
CA HIS A 74 -4.77 -10.12 3.96
C HIS A 74 -4.15 -8.84 3.39
N GLY A 75 -4.68 -8.38 2.26
CA GLY A 75 -4.31 -7.10 1.66
C GLY A 75 -5.46 -6.11 1.64
N ALA A 76 -5.11 -4.82 1.51
CA ALA A 76 -6.03 -3.73 1.33
C ALA A 76 -5.50 -2.76 0.27
N HIS A 77 -6.38 -2.08 -0.47
CA HIS A 77 -6.00 -0.85 -1.18
C HIS A 77 -5.54 0.17 -0.14
N LEU A 78 -4.45 0.90 -0.45
CA LEU A 78 -3.97 1.97 0.45
C LEU A 78 -5.04 3.03 0.67
N THR A 79 -5.75 3.43 -0.39
CA THR A 79 -6.85 4.40 -0.31
C THR A 79 -7.96 3.94 0.64
N CYS A 80 -8.43 2.69 0.52
CA CYS A 80 -9.41 2.14 1.46
C CYS A 80 -8.88 2.12 2.89
N ALA A 81 -7.61 1.78 3.10
CA ALA A 81 -7.02 1.75 4.43
C ALA A 81 -6.93 3.17 5.04
N LEU A 82 -6.58 4.18 4.26
CA LEU A 82 -6.53 5.58 4.67
C LEU A 82 -7.94 6.13 4.99
N GLU A 83 -8.92 5.86 4.12
CA GLU A 83 -10.32 6.24 4.30
C GLU A 83 -10.93 5.62 5.57
N CYS A 84 -10.67 4.34 5.81
CA CYS A 84 -11.12 3.63 7.01
C CYS A 84 -10.30 3.95 8.27
N LYS A 85 -9.35 4.90 8.21
CA LYS A 85 -8.46 5.24 9.33
C LYS A 85 -7.72 4.03 9.90
N MET A 86 -7.26 3.15 9.01
CA MET A 86 -6.44 1.98 9.30
C MET A 86 -5.02 2.11 8.76
N ALA A 87 -4.68 3.22 8.08
CA ALA A 87 -3.35 3.50 7.58
C ALA A 87 -2.95 4.96 7.80
N GLY A 88 -1.65 5.22 7.89
CA GLY A 88 -1.05 6.56 7.98
C GLY A 88 -0.55 6.90 9.38
N VAL A 89 -0.52 8.19 9.72
CA VAL A 89 -0.24 8.67 11.08
C VAL A 89 -1.56 8.87 11.82
N ILE A 90 -1.86 8.01 12.80
CA ILE A 90 -3.13 8.03 13.54
C ILE A 90 -2.85 7.97 15.04
N GLU A 91 -2.90 9.11 15.71
CA GLU A 91 -2.57 9.24 17.14
C GLU A 91 -3.45 8.34 18.02
N LYS A 92 -4.76 8.26 17.75
CA LYS A 92 -5.70 7.42 18.51
C LYS A 92 -5.35 5.93 18.47
N LEU A 93 -4.71 5.47 17.39
CA LEU A 93 -4.27 4.08 17.21
C LEU A 93 -2.77 3.92 17.45
N GLY A 94 -2.05 5.01 17.75
CA GLY A 94 -0.59 5.04 17.87
C GLY A 94 0.12 4.60 16.59
N LEU A 95 -0.45 4.86 15.41
CA LEU A 95 0.17 4.52 14.13
C LEU A 95 1.09 5.65 13.67
N HIS A 96 2.27 5.28 13.16
CA HIS A 96 3.29 6.20 12.66
C HIS A 96 3.71 5.83 11.24
N MET A 97 2.91 6.24 10.23
CA MET A 97 3.08 5.80 8.84
C MET A 97 2.97 4.28 8.70
N GLU A 98 1.97 3.71 9.36
CA GLU A 98 1.75 2.27 9.40
C GLU A 98 0.34 1.94 8.92
N TYR A 99 0.14 0.71 8.45
CA TYR A 99 -1.16 0.10 8.24
C TYR A 99 -1.43 -0.93 9.35
N ILE A 100 -2.63 -0.93 9.93
CA ILE A 100 -3.11 -1.98 10.83
C ILE A 100 -4.04 -2.94 10.07
N CYS A 101 -3.72 -4.22 10.08
CA CYS A 101 -4.52 -5.23 9.39
C CYS A 101 -5.89 -5.40 10.04
N ARG A 102 -6.97 -5.28 9.24
CA ARG A 102 -8.35 -5.44 9.73
C ARG A 102 -8.67 -6.79 10.38
N TRP A 103 -7.90 -7.84 10.09
CA TRP A 103 -8.16 -9.17 10.61
C TRP A 103 -7.35 -9.51 11.87
N CYS A 104 -6.06 -9.20 11.90
CA CYS A 104 -5.17 -9.63 12.97
C CYS A 104 -4.58 -8.48 13.80
N ASP A 105 -4.95 -7.25 13.50
CA ASP A 105 -4.51 -6.02 14.19
C ASP A 105 -2.98 -5.80 14.23
N GLN A 106 -2.25 -6.56 13.41
CA GLN A 106 -0.81 -6.40 13.25
C GLN A 106 -0.51 -5.24 12.31
N ARG A 107 0.59 -4.56 12.61
CA ARG A 107 1.03 -3.36 11.88
C ARG A 107 1.95 -3.71 10.72
N THR A 108 2.00 -2.82 9.73
CA THR A 108 2.88 -2.92 8.57
C THR A 108 3.40 -1.52 8.25
N ASP A 109 4.72 -1.36 8.19
CA ASP A 109 5.37 -0.10 7.85
C ASP A 109 5.04 0.30 6.39
N LEU A 110 4.69 1.57 6.17
CA LEU A 110 4.33 2.11 4.86
C LEU A 110 5.42 2.98 4.24
N ARG A 111 6.59 3.17 4.85
CA ARG A 111 7.68 3.99 4.29
C ARG A 111 8.13 3.51 2.91
N GLU A 112 8.33 2.21 2.74
CA GLU A 112 8.64 1.63 1.42
C GLU A 112 7.51 1.86 0.40
N HIS A 113 6.24 1.88 0.87
CA HIS A 113 5.11 2.19 -0.01
C HIS A 113 5.13 3.66 -0.44
N VAL A 114 5.51 4.58 0.45
CA VAL A 114 5.72 6.00 0.11
C VAL A 114 6.81 6.12 -0.96
N VAL A 115 7.97 5.50 -0.76
CA VAL A 115 9.06 5.53 -1.75
C VAL A 115 8.58 5.02 -3.10
N ARG A 116 7.93 3.84 -3.16
CA ARG A 116 7.40 3.28 -4.41
C ARG A 116 6.33 4.15 -5.08
N LEU A 117 5.47 4.82 -4.30
CA LEU A 117 4.49 5.77 -4.83
C LEU A 117 5.19 6.94 -5.52
N LEU A 118 6.29 7.44 -4.96
CA LEU A 118 7.07 8.55 -5.54
C LEU A 118 7.89 8.08 -6.76
N GLU A 119 8.53 6.91 -6.69
CA GLU A 119 9.24 6.31 -7.83
C GLU A 119 8.32 6.02 -9.02
N SER A 120 7.06 5.70 -8.76
CA SER A 120 6.08 5.41 -9.81
C SER A 120 5.86 6.58 -10.77
N LEU A 121 6.17 7.82 -10.35
CA LEU A 121 6.08 9.02 -11.20
C LEU A 121 6.96 8.92 -12.45
N ARG A 122 8.02 8.11 -12.41
CA ARG A 122 8.87 7.81 -13.57
C ARG A 122 8.15 7.07 -14.69
N TYR A 123 7.13 6.29 -14.35
CA TYR A 123 6.51 5.32 -15.26
C TYR A 123 5.07 5.67 -15.63
N VAL A 124 4.42 6.57 -14.89
CA VAL A 124 3.05 7.02 -15.21
C VAL A 124 3.07 8.02 -16.36
N ASP A 125 2.14 7.83 -17.30
CA ASP A 125 1.99 8.64 -18.50
C ASP A 125 0.89 9.71 -18.37
N CYS A 126 0.06 9.62 -17.32
CA CYS A 126 -1.07 10.52 -17.13
C CYS A 126 -1.04 11.25 -15.78
N LYS A 127 -1.39 12.55 -15.86
CA LYS A 127 -1.38 13.48 -14.73
C LYS A 127 -2.27 13.01 -13.57
N LEU A 128 -3.44 12.45 -13.89
CA LEU A 128 -4.38 11.93 -12.88
C LEU A 128 -3.77 10.81 -12.03
N SER A 129 -2.99 9.90 -12.63
CA SER A 129 -2.32 8.84 -11.88
C SER A 129 -1.18 9.38 -11.02
N ALA A 130 -0.40 10.33 -11.56
CA ALA A 130 0.65 11.01 -10.80
C ALA A 130 0.08 11.75 -9.58
N GLU A 131 -1.02 12.50 -9.76
CA GLU A 131 -1.74 13.17 -8.67
C GLU A 131 -2.27 12.17 -7.63
N ALA A 132 -2.87 11.06 -8.07
CA ALA A 132 -3.37 10.03 -7.16
C ALA A 132 -2.25 9.42 -6.30
N ASN A 133 -1.07 9.16 -6.89
CA ASN A 133 0.07 8.59 -6.18
C ASN A 133 0.67 9.59 -5.17
N LEU A 134 0.86 10.85 -5.58
CA LEU A 134 1.31 11.93 -4.68
C LEU A 134 0.32 12.11 -3.53
N ASN A 135 -0.98 12.20 -3.81
CA ASN A 135 -2.01 12.36 -2.78
C ASN A 135 -2.04 11.18 -1.79
N THR A 136 -1.83 9.95 -2.28
CA THR A 136 -1.74 8.76 -1.39
C THR A 136 -0.52 8.87 -0.47
N ALA A 137 0.65 9.25 -1.00
CA ALA A 137 1.86 9.46 -0.21
C ALA A 137 1.68 10.56 0.84
N LEU A 138 1.08 11.70 0.47
CA LEU A 138 0.74 12.80 1.38
C LEU A 138 -0.13 12.29 2.54
N GLN A 139 -1.20 11.56 2.23
CA GLN A 139 -2.12 11.05 3.26
C GLN A 139 -1.45 10.05 4.22
N ILE A 140 -0.49 9.25 3.76
CA ILE A 140 0.27 8.34 4.63
C ILE A 140 1.14 9.14 5.62
N MET A 141 1.78 10.22 5.15
CA MET A 141 2.73 11.02 5.93
C MET A 141 2.07 12.12 6.78
N GLN A 142 0.84 12.51 6.45
CA GLN A 142 0.15 13.64 7.08
C GLN A 142 0.12 13.50 8.60
N GLY A 143 0.70 14.48 9.31
CA GLY A 143 0.76 14.49 10.78
C GLY A 143 2.01 13.83 11.37
N THR A 144 2.97 13.41 10.53
CA THR A 144 4.25 12.88 11.01
C THR A 144 5.01 13.88 11.89
N LYS A 145 5.63 13.36 12.96
CA LYS A 145 6.46 14.13 13.88
C LYS A 145 7.96 13.96 13.60
N ALA A 146 8.35 12.99 12.77
CA ALA A 146 9.74 12.73 12.40
C ALA A 146 10.24 13.80 11.40
N ASP A 147 11.42 14.37 11.66
CA ASP A 147 11.89 15.53 10.90
C ASP A 147 12.22 15.21 9.45
N GLY A 148 12.79 14.03 9.17
CA GLY A 148 13.01 13.56 7.79
C GLY A 148 11.69 13.42 7.02
N ALA A 149 10.70 12.75 7.61
CA ALA A 149 9.38 12.58 7.01
C ALA A 149 8.63 13.92 6.81
N LYS A 150 8.82 14.91 7.70
CA LYS A 150 8.28 16.28 7.50
C LYS A 150 8.90 16.98 6.29
N LYS A 151 10.22 16.86 6.11
CA LYS A 151 10.91 17.42 4.94
C LYS A 151 10.40 16.78 3.65
N LEU A 152 10.26 15.45 3.66
CA LEU A 152 9.69 14.73 2.51
C LEU A 152 8.23 15.15 2.26
N LEU A 153 7.41 15.29 3.30
CA LEU A 153 6.03 15.77 3.18
C LEU A 153 5.97 17.13 2.46
N GLN A 154 6.78 18.11 2.88
CA GLN A 154 6.84 19.44 2.25
C GLN A 154 7.27 19.38 0.77
N LEU A 155 8.20 18.49 0.46
CA LEU A 155 8.63 18.28 -0.92
C LEU A 155 7.52 17.70 -1.78
N VAL A 156 6.80 16.69 -1.27
CA VAL A 156 5.67 16.05 -1.95
C VAL A 156 4.48 17.03 -2.09
N GLU A 157 4.26 17.91 -1.12
CA GLU A 157 3.26 19.00 -1.21
C GLU A 157 3.62 19.98 -2.35
N THR A 158 4.90 20.35 -2.44
CA THR A 158 5.42 21.22 -3.52
C THR A 158 5.25 20.54 -4.88
N ALA A 159 5.63 19.26 -4.99
CA ALA A 159 5.47 18.44 -6.18
C ALA A 159 3.99 18.35 -6.64
N ALA A 160 3.06 18.11 -5.71
CA ALA A 160 1.64 18.08 -5.99
C ALA A 160 1.13 19.44 -6.49
N HIS A 161 1.58 20.54 -5.89
CA HIS A 161 1.22 21.89 -6.31
C HIS A 161 1.73 22.22 -7.72
N MET A 162 2.99 21.87 -8.03
CA MET A 162 3.56 22.04 -9.37
C MET A 162 2.74 21.29 -10.42
N LEU A 163 2.40 20.03 -10.13
CA LEU A 163 1.58 19.23 -11.02
C LEU A 163 0.21 19.89 -11.25
N GLN A 164 -0.48 20.34 -10.20
CA GLN A 164 -1.75 21.06 -10.31
C GLN A 164 -1.63 22.32 -11.17
N LYS A 165 -0.53 23.07 -11.08
CA LYS A 165 -0.25 24.28 -11.87
C LYS A 165 0.12 24.01 -13.33
N GLY A 166 0.31 22.76 -13.71
CA GLY A 166 0.53 22.36 -15.10
C GLY A 166 1.98 21.98 -15.43
N SER A 167 2.86 21.88 -14.44
CA SER A 167 4.20 21.32 -14.64
C SER A 167 4.14 19.88 -15.15
N GLY A 168 5.17 19.48 -15.90
CA GLY A 168 5.27 18.13 -16.44
C GLY A 168 5.56 17.10 -15.35
N ILE A 169 5.08 15.86 -15.53
CA ILE A 169 5.33 14.75 -14.57
C ILE A 169 6.83 14.51 -14.39
N HIS A 170 7.62 14.62 -15.45
CA HIS A 170 9.08 14.46 -15.39
C HIS A 170 9.74 15.49 -14.49
N GLU A 171 9.38 16.78 -14.60
CA GLU A 171 9.90 17.85 -13.73
C GLU A 171 9.57 17.60 -12.26
N VAL A 172 8.34 17.13 -12.00
CA VAL A 172 7.86 16.79 -10.66
C VAL A 172 8.63 15.59 -10.09
N TYR A 173 8.91 14.58 -10.90
CA TYR A 173 9.71 13.42 -10.50
C TYR A 173 11.16 13.82 -10.13
N GLU A 174 11.82 14.64 -10.95
CA GLU A 174 13.21 15.08 -10.69
C GLU A 174 13.32 15.86 -9.38
N LEU A 175 12.32 16.70 -9.05
CA LEU A 175 12.27 17.40 -7.77
C LEU A 175 12.25 16.43 -6.58
N VAL A 176 11.37 15.42 -6.64
CA VAL A 176 11.17 14.48 -5.53
C VAL A 176 12.36 13.55 -5.40
N HIS A 177 12.83 12.98 -6.51
CA HIS A 177 13.91 12.00 -6.51
C HIS A 177 15.28 12.63 -6.26
N GLY A 178 15.48 13.91 -6.59
CA GLY A 178 16.74 14.62 -6.34
C GLY A 178 17.12 14.75 -4.85
N THR A 179 16.19 14.47 -3.93
CA THR A 179 16.42 14.53 -2.47
C THR A 179 16.55 13.18 -1.78
N ASP A 180 16.46 12.07 -2.54
CA ASP A 180 16.42 10.69 -2.06
C ASP A 180 15.40 10.44 -0.92
N PRO A 181 14.16 10.04 -1.26
CA PRO A 181 13.12 9.76 -0.27
C PRO A 181 13.48 8.69 0.76
N VAL A 182 14.42 7.77 0.46
CA VAL A 182 14.84 6.72 1.40
C VAL A 182 15.60 7.34 2.56
N VAL A 183 16.55 8.23 2.26
CA VAL A 183 17.38 8.94 3.25
C VAL A 183 16.53 9.79 4.21
N LEU A 184 15.40 10.32 3.73
CA LEU A 184 14.50 11.13 4.55
C LEU A 184 13.57 10.30 5.45
N LEU A 185 13.44 9.00 5.20
CA LEU A 185 12.51 8.12 5.92
C LEU A 185 13.19 7.15 6.90
N ASP A 186 14.51 7.01 6.81
CA ASP A 186 15.36 6.34 7.81
C ASP A 186 15.47 7.15 9.12
#